data_AF-A0A9D1GVV0-F1
#
_entry.id   AF-A0A9D1GVV0-F1
#
_cell.length_a   1.000
_cell.length_b   1.000
_cell.length_c   1.000
_cell.angle_alpha   90.00
_cell.angle_beta   90.00
_cell.angle_gamma   90.00
#
_symmetry.space_group_name_H-M   'P 1'
#
loop_
_entity.id
_entity.type
_entity.pdbx_description
1 polymer ?
#
loop_
_entity_poly.entity_id
_entity_poly.type
_entity_poly.pdbx_seq_one_letter_code
_entity_poly.pdbx_strand_id
1 'polypeptide(L)'
;MWNVKEAEEYFYAETSNAEISEIALAETKDSYFDHINCFRIVTTAGHVFYIFNGDATLTNIYPARPDESLDECYYKHVGFIAEYASKAIEQNFVLNFIKDTSVFPILDRRMHEISADITLEKNASQLSGLANQIRECYIILTDYLMNKARSHNPEFKNDNFKDNLAEFLAYILPGKQSETRRNVINTIAQKGWKMNAELVHKDSVTVFDILISFNILQLVVSSVSNVIVGNNMPFNKIKCPRCKNEDHIMQQDSESLDYKYICKNCGYVFDVPLDSIIKEI
;
A
#
# COMPACT_ATOMS: atom_id res chain seq x y z
N MET A 1 1.45 27.63 6.81
CA MET A 1 0.32 28.55 6.57
C MET A 1 0.69 29.64 5.56
N TRP A 2 -0.13 29.76 4.50
CA TRP A 2 0.08 30.73 3.43
C TRP A 2 -0.09 32.18 3.86
N ASN A 3 0.58 33.07 3.13
CA ASN A 3 0.34 34.50 3.12
C ASN A 3 -0.49 34.91 1.88
N VAL A 4 -0.89 36.20 1.81
CA VAL A 4 -1.74 36.73 0.73
C VAL A 4 -1.14 36.51 -0.66
N LYS A 5 0.18 36.61 -0.81
CA LYS A 5 0.84 36.43 -2.10
C LYS A 5 0.75 34.98 -2.60
N GLU A 6 0.89 34.01 -1.70
CA GLU A 6 0.77 32.59 -2.04
C GLU A 6 -0.69 32.25 -2.44
N ALA A 7 -1.67 32.84 -1.75
CA ALA A 7 -3.07 32.71 -2.11
C ALA A 7 -3.40 33.35 -3.47
N GLU A 8 -2.77 34.48 -3.80
CA GLU A 8 -2.87 35.13 -5.10
C GLU A 8 -2.25 34.27 -6.23
N GLU A 9 -1.05 33.75 -6.03
CA GLU A 9 -0.39 32.85 -6.99
C GLU A 9 -1.23 31.60 -7.27
N TYR A 10 -1.83 31.02 -6.23
CA TYR A 10 -2.75 29.88 -6.37
C TYR A 10 -4.04 30.26 -7.11
N PHE A 11 -4.64 31.41 -6.82
CA PHE A 11 -5.84 31.87 -7.52
C PHE A 11 -5.62 31.96 -9.04
N TYR A 12 -4.51 32.55 -9.48
CA TYR A 12 -4.19 32.67 -10.90
C TYR A 12 -3.82 31.34 -11.55
N ALA A 13 -3.28 30.39 -10.79
CA ALA A 13 -3.03 29.04 -11.29
C ALA A 13 -4.33 28.27 -11.56
N GLU A 14 -5.34 28.44 -10.71
CA GLU A 14 -6.62 27.72 -10.78
C GLU A 14 -7.68 28.43 -11.64
N THR A 15 -7.55 29.74 -11.86
CA THR A 15 -8.53 30.53 -12.62
C THR A 15 -7.93 31.12 -13.90
N SER A 16 -8.48 30.72 -15.06
CA SER A 16 -8.06 31.27 -16.34
C SER A 16 -8.78 32.60 -16.59
N ASN A 17 -8.03 33.70 -16.69
CA ASN A 17 -8.50 35.05 -17.08
C ASN A 17 -9.32 35.83 -16.03
N ALA A 18 -9.34 35.42 -14.76
CA ALA A 18 -9.95 36.24 -13.70
C ALA A 18 -8.91 37.19 -13.09
N GLU A 19 -9.20 38.49 -13.07
CA GLU A 19 -8.34 39.49 -12.41
C GLU A 19 -8.85 39.79 -11.00
N ILE A 20 -7.93 39.84 -10.04
CA ILE A 20 -8.22 40.17 -8.65
C ILE A 20 -8.38 41.68 -8.51
N SER A 21 -9.49 42.12 -7.93
CA SER A 21 -9.66 43.51 -7.46
C SER A 21 -9.31 43.65 -5.97
N GLU A 22 -9.58 42.62 -5.18
CA GLU A 22 -9.33 42.60 -3.73
C GLU A 22 -8.95 41.19 -3.28
N ILE A 23 -7.93 41.07 -2.44
CA ILE A 23 -7.59 39.82 -1.75
C ILE A 23 -7.21 40.12 -0.30
N ALA A 24 -7.75 39.34 0.63
CA ALA A 24 -7.42 39.44 2.04
C ALA A 24 -7.49 38.08 2.73
N LEU A 25 -6.66 37.88 3.75
CA LEU A 25 -6.90 36.86 4.76
C LEU A 25 -8.09 37.32 5.60
N ALA A 26 -9.25 36.70 5.41
CA ALA A 26 -10.48 37.09 6.08
C ALA A 26 -10.52 36.58 7.53
N GLU A 27 -10.13 35.32 7.73
CA GLU A 27 -10.12 34.67 9.03
C GLU A 27 -9.15 33.48 9.02
N THR A 28 -8.73 33.04 10.19
CA THR A 28 -8.13 31.72 10.38
C THR A 28 -9.05 30.93 11.30
N LYS A 29 -9.52 29.77 10.85
CA LYS A 29 -10.42 28.90 11.62
C LYS A 29 -9.69 27.69 12.15
N ASP A 30 -10.03 27.31 13.37
CA ASP A 30 -9.55 26.08 13.97
C ASP A 30 -10.53 24.95 13.64
N SER A 31 -10.00 23.84 13.12
CA SER A 31 -10.73 22.59 12.94
C SER A 31 -10.15 21.51 13.86
N TYR A 32 -10.84 20.37 13.97
CA TYR A 32 -10.33 19.23 14.74
C TYR A 32 -9.00 18.68 14.22
N PHE A 33 -8.67 18.94 12.94
CA PHE A 33 -7.51 18.37 12.26
C PHE A 33 -6.41 19.40 11.95
N ASP A 34 -6.70 20.70 12.01
CA ASP A 34 -5.83 21.72 11.41
C ASP A 34 -6.23 23.17 11.72
N HIS A 35 -5.32 24.10 11.46
CA HIS A 35 -5.55 25.55 11.38
C HIS A 35 -5.72 25.97 9.92
N ILE A 36 -6.89 26.51 9.57
CA ILE A 36 -7.27 26.79 8.18
C ILE A 36 -7.33 28.30 7.94
N ASN A 37 -6.41 28.81 7.14
CA ASN A 37 -6.45 30.18 6.62
C ASN A 37 -7.55 30.29 5.55
N CYS A 38 -8.44 31.26 5.76
CA CYS A 38 -9.58 31.53 4.90
C CYS A 38 -9.33 32.86 4.17
N PHE A 39 -8.94 32.80 2.90
CA PHE A 39 -8.75 33.99 2.07
C PHE A 39 -10.03 34.33 1.32
N ARG A 40 -10.40 35.60 1.31
CA ARG A 40 -11.48 36.13 0.47
C ARG A 40 -10.87 36.88 -0.70
N ILE A 41 -11.35 36.56 -1.89
CA ILE A 41 -10.95 37.20 -3.14
C ILE A 41 -12.19 37.79 -3.80
N VAL A 42 -12.07 39.03 -4.26
CA VAL A 42 -13.05 39.68 -5.14
C VAL A 42 -12.36 39.93 -6.47
N THR A 43 -13.03 39.56 -7.55
CA THR A 43 -12.56 39.81 -8.92
C THR A 43 -13.05 41.16 -9.42
N THR A 44 -12.38 41.70 -10.44
CA THR A 44 -12.81 42.93 -11.13
C THR A 44 -14.22 42.84 -11.73
N ALA A 45 -14.67 41.63 -12.05
CA ALA A 45 -16.04 41.33 -12.50
C ALA A 45 -17.07 41.25 -11.35
N GLY A 46 -16.65 41.41 -10.09
CA GLY A 46 -17.51 41.40 -8.91
C GLY A 46 -17.80 40.00 -8.33
N HIS A 47 -17.18 38.95 -8.85
CA HIS A 47 -17.30 37.60 -8.29
C HIS A 47 -16.44 37.44 -7.04
N VAL A 48 -16.96 36.72 -6.05
CA VAL A 48 -16.28 36.43 -4.79
C VAL A 48 -15.84 34.97 -4.78
N PHE A 49 -14.61 34.73 -4.33
CA PHE A 49 -14.05 33.40 -4.12
C PHE A 49 -13.48 33.29 -2.71
N TYR A 50 -13.50 32.06 -2.19
CA TYR A 50 -12.84 31.70 -0.93
C TYR A 50 -11.78 30.63 -1.18
N ILE A 51 -10.56 30.86 -0.69
CA ILE A 51 -9.52 29.84 -0.64
C ILE A 51 -9.36 29.39 0.80
N PHE A 52 -9.36 28.08 1.01
CA PHE A 52 -9.08 27.47 2.31
C PHE A 52 -7.75 26.73 2.21
N ASN A 53 -6.80 27.11 3.06
CA ASN A 53 -5.46 26.52 3.13
C ASN A 53 -5.18 26.09 4.56
N GLY A 54 -4.94 24.79 4.78
CA GLY A 54 -4.44 24.25 6.04
C GLY A 54 -3.03 23.68 5.88
N ASP A 55 -2.37 23.37 6.99
CA ASP A 55 -1.04 22.73 6.96
C ASP A 55 -1.14 21.23 6.62
N ALA A 56 -2.23 20.57 7.04
CA ALA A 56 -2.53 19.16 6.74
C ALA A 56 -3.76 18.98 5.85
N THR A 57 -4.62 20.00 5.77
CA THR A 57 -5.85 20.01 4.97
C THR A 57 -5.55 20.42 3.54
N LEU A 58 -6.08 19.66 2.56
CA LEU A 58 -5.91 19.98 1.15
C LEU A 58 -6.39 21.39 0.84
N THR A 59 -5.58 22.16 0.13
CA THR A 59 -5.95 23.52 -0.27
C THR A 59 -6.94 23.48 -1.44
N ASN A 60 -7.97 24.32 -1.39
CA ASN A 60 -8.93 24.42 -2.49
C ASN A 60 -9.59 25.80 -2.57
N ILE A 61 -10.12 26.14 -3.75
CA ILE A 61 -10.83 27.38 -4.05
C ILE A 61 -12.32 27.12 -4.35
N TYR A 62 -13.18 28.00 -3.84
CA TYR A 62 -14.63 27.92 -4.01
C TYR A 62 -15.19 29.25 -4.51
N PRO A 63 -15.96 29.28 -5.62
CA PRO A 63 -16.77 30.45 -5.96
C PRO A 63 -17.91 30.58 -4.95
N ALA A 64 -18.04 31.74 -4.32
CA ALA A 64 -19.12 32.03 -3.40
C ALA A 64 -20.40 32.39 -4.15
N ARG A 65 -21.55 31.86 -3.71
CA ARG A 65 -22.85 32.32 -4.21
C ARG A 65 -23.18 33.71 -3.65
N PRO A 66 -24.08 34.50 -4.29
CA PRO A 66 -24.37 35.88 -3.90
C PRO A 66 -24.70 36.11 -2.42
N ASP A 67 -25.36 35.14 -1.77
CA ASP A 67 -25.77 35.21 -0.37
C ASP A 67 -25.01 34.22 0.53
N GLU A 68 -23.97 33.58 0.01
CA GLU A 68 -23.24 32.56 0.74
C GLU A 68 -22.13 33.17 1.59
N SER A 69 -22.20 32.88 2.89
CA SER A 69 -21.23 33.33 3.87
C SER A 69 -19.91 32.56 3.79
N LEU A 70 -18.87 33.14 4.38
CA LEU A 70 -17.58 32.46 4.58
C LEU A 70 -17.75 31.15 5.36
N ASP A 71 -18.58 31.15 6.40
CA ASP A 71 -18.83 29.98 7.25
C ASP A 71 -19.48 28.84 6.46
N GLU A 72 -20.47 29.14 5.62
CA GLU A 72 -21.11 28.13 4.77
C GLU A 72 -20.11 27.51 3.77
N CYS A 73 -19.27 28.34 3.13
CA CYS A 73 -18.19 27.83 2.26
C CYS A 73 -17.17 27.00 3.05
N TYR A 74 -16.81 27.43 4.26
CA TYR A 74 -15.91 26.69 5.13
C TYR A 74 -16.46 25.31 5.49
N TYR A 75 -17.73 25.22 5.89
CA TYR A 75 -18.34 23.92 6.22
C TYR A 75 -18.47 23.01 5.01
N LYS A 76 -18.69 23.55 3.80
CA LYS A 76 -18.60 22.76 2.56
C LYS A 76 -17.19 22.20 2.34
N HIS A 77 -16.16 23.04 2.53
CA HIS A 77 -14.78 22.59 2.42
C HIS A 77 -14.48 21.45 3.40
N VAL A 78 -14.80 21.63 4.69
CA VAL A 78 -14.63 20.59 5.71
C VAL A 78 -15.42 19.32 5.35
N GLY A 79 -16.66 19.47 4.88
CA GLY A 79 -17.49 18.36 4.42
C GLY A 79 -16.85 17.56 3.28
N PHE A 80 -16.30 18.24 2.27
CA PHE A 80 -15.59 17.58 1.16
C PHE A 80 -14.33 16.86 1.62
N ILE A 81 -13.54 17.46 2.53
CA ILE A 81 -12.36 16.80 3.08
C ILE A 81 -12.75 15.56 3.89
N ALA A 82 -13.82 15.64 4.69
CA ALA A 82 -14.34 14.50 5.43
C ALA A 82 -14.87 13.39 4.50
N GLU A 83 -15.57 13.75 3.42
CA GLU A 83 -16.01 12.79 2.39
C GLU A 83 -14.81 12.16 1.68
N TYR A 84 -13.80 12.94 1.30
CA TYR A 84 -12.57 12.45 0.67
C TYR A 84 -11.79 11.50 1.60
N ALA A 85 -11.63 11.87 2.87
CA ALA A 85 -11.03 11.00 3.88
C ALA A 85 -11.83 9.72 4.09
N SER A 86 -13.16 9.78 4.02
CA SER A 86 -14.03 8.61 4.08
C SER A 86 -13.89 7.74 2.83
N LYS A 87 -13.77 8.33 1.64
CA LYS A 87 -13.48 7.60 0.39
C LYS A 87 -12.11 6.95 0.39
N ALA A 88 -11.12 7.49 1.10
CA ALA A 88 -9.83 6.82 1.28
C ALA A 88 -9.96 5.46 2.01
N ILE A 89 -11.05 5.26 2.77
CA ILE A 89 -11.40 3.96 3.37
C ILE A 89 -11.85 2.97 2.29
N GLU A 90 -12.70 3.42 1.36
CA GLU A 90 -13.15 2.63 0.20
C GLU A 90 -12.02 2.40 -0.83
N GLN A 91 -11.11 3.36 -0.94
CA GLN A 91 -9.98 3.39 -1.86
C GLN A 91 -8.65 3.21 -1.12
N ASN A 92 -8.58 2.22 -0.23
CA ASN A 92 -7.38 1.96 0.55
C ASN A 92 -6.24 1.56 -0.41
N PHE A 93 -5.42 2.54 -0.80
CA PHE A 93 -4.46 2.49 -1.92
C PHE A 93 -3.48 1.32 -1.85
N VAL A 94 -3.16 0.87 -0.63
CA VAL A 94 -2.30 -0.30 -0.39
C VAL A 94 -2.95 -1.60 -0.89
N LEU A 95 -4.28 -1.72 -0.81
CA LEU A 95 -5.03 -2.89 -1.30
C LEU A 95 -4.90 -3.06 -2.82
N ASN A 96 -5.02 -1.97 -3.58
CA ASN A 96 -4.96 -2.00 -5.04
C ASN A 96 -3.53 -2.21 -5.59
N PHE A 97 -2.50 -1.90 -4.80
CA PHE A 97 -1.10 -2.03 -5.22
C PHE A 97 -0.53 -3.44 -5.01
N ILE A 98 -1.10 -4.19 -4.05
CA ILE A 98 -0.67 -5.56 -3.76
C ILE A 98 -1.38 -6.49 -4.74
N LYS A 99 -0.63 -7.14 -5.65
CA LYS A 99 -1.15 -8.08 -6.66
C LYS A 99 -2.31 -8.93 -6.10
N ASP A 100 -3.44 -8.91 -6.82
CA ASP A 100 -4.69 -9.66 -6.52
C ASP A 100 -4.55 -11.18 -6.43
N THR A 101 -3.33 -11.72 -6.59
CA THR A 101 -3.06 -13.16 -6.59
C THR A 101 -1.77 -13.44 -5.83
N SER A 102 -1.87 -14.19 -4.74
CA SER A 102 -0.71 -14.84 -4.13
C SER A 102 -0.54 -16.24 -4.70
N VAL A 103 0.60 -16.87 -4.44
CA VAL A 103 0.78 -18.32 -4.73
C VAL A 103 0.02 -19.22 -3.75
N PHE A 104 -0.82 -18.65 -2.87
CA PHE A 104 -1.50 -19.34 -1.78
C PHE A 104 -3.03 -19.21 -1.90
N PRO A 105 -3.70 -20.06 -2.70
CA PRO A 105 -5.14 -19.93 -2.97
C PRO A 105 -6.03 -19.91 -1.72
N ILE A 106 -5.65 -20.65 -0.67
CA ILE A 106 -6.41 -20.66 0.59
C ILE A 106 -6.28 -19.32 1.33
N LEU A 107 -5.09 -18.70 1.33
CA LEU A 107 -4.91 -17.38 1.93
C LEU A 107 -5.66 -16.31 1.15
N ASP A 108 -5.64 -16.37 -0.18
CA ASP A 108 -6.37 -15.40 -1.01
C ASP A 108 -7.86 -15.43 -0.71
N ARG A 109 -8.44 -16.63 -0.64
CA ARG A 109 -9.84 -16.80 -0.24
C ARG A 109 -10.13 -16.22 1.15
N ARG A 110 -9.31 -16.56 2.15
CA ARG A 110 -9.48 -16.08 3.53
C ARG A 110 -9.34 -14.56 3.64
N MET A 111 -8.35 -13.99 2.98
CA MET A 111 -8.15 -12.54 2.95
C MET A 111 -9.31 -11.85 2.25
N HIS A 112 -9.88 -12.42 1.18
CA HIS A 112 -11.07 -11.87 0.54
C HIS A 112 -12.30 -11.90 1.46
N GLU A 113 -12.52 -13.02 2.16
CA GLU A 113 -13.57 -13.16 3.18
C GLU A 113 -13.41 -12.09 4.29
N ILE A 114 -12.21 -11.91 4.83
CA ILE A 114 -11.91 -10.89 5.85
C ILE A 114 -12.17 -9.49 5.28
N SER A 115 -11.67 -9.19 4.09
CA SER A 115 -11.80 -7.86 3.46
C SER A 115 -13.26 -7.47 3.25
N ALA A 116 -14.10 -8.41 2.79
CA ALA A 116 -15.53 -8.17 2.59
C ALA A 116 -16.25 -7.89 3.92
N ASP A 117 -15.73 -8.42 5.02
CA ASP A 117 -16.29 -8.25 6.36
C ASP A 117 -15.83 -6.94 7.04
N ILE A 118 -14.81 -6.22 6.55
CA ILE A 118 -14.36 -4.98 7.22
C ILE A 118 -15.35 -3.84 6.92
N THR A 119 -16.29 -3.59 7.85
CA THR A 119 -17.34 -2.56 7.72
C THR A 119 -17.43 -1.64 8.94
N LEU A 120 -17.83 -0.38 8.73
CA LEU A 120 -18.04 0.63 9.80
C LEU A 120 -19.11 0.26 10.84
N GLU A 121 -20.02 -0.66 10.50
CA GLU A 121 -21.12 -1.09 11.38
C GLU A 121 -20.69 -2.11 12.44
N LYS A 122 -19.48 -2.70 12.34
CA LYS A 122 -19.01 -3.71 13.29
C LYS A 122 -18.59 -3.10 14.62
N ASN A 123 -19.02 -3.72 15.71
CA ASN A 123 -18.59 -3.35 17.06
C ASN A 123 -17.20 -3.93 17.41
N ALA A 124 -16.59 -3.45 18.51
CA ALA A 124 -15.25 -3.84 18.93
C ALA A 124 -15.05 -5.36 19.09
N SER A 125 -16.05 -6.10 19.56
CA SER A 125 -15.98 -7.56 19.70
C SER A 125 -15.95 -8.26 18.34
N GLN A 126 -16.78 -7.81 17.40
CA GLN A 126 -16.76 -8.32 16.02
C GLN A 126 -15.43 -8.00 15.33
N LEU A 127 -14.87 -6.81 15.58
CA LEU A 127 -13.57 -6.40 15.05
C LEU A 127 -12.42 -7.22 15.64
N SER A 128 -12.42 -7.50 16.94
CA SER A 128 -11.48 -8.46 17.55
C SER A 128 -11.61 -9.86 16.93
N GLY A 129 -12.83 -10.29 16.57
CA GLY A 129 -13.07 -11.48 15.76
C GLY A 129 -12.33 -11.46 14.41
N LEU A 130 -12.31 -10.32 13.71
CA LEU A 130 -11.52 -10.16 12.48
C LEU A 130 -10.01 -10.18 12.76
N ALA A 131 -9.54 -9.58 13.86
CA ALA A 131 -8.14 -9.67 14.25
C ALA A 131 -7.68 -11.13 14.48
N ASN A 132 -8.55 -11.98 15.02
CA ASN A 132 -8.28 -13.41 15.13
C ASN A 132 -8.16 -14.09 13.75
N GLN A 133 -9.04 -13.79 12.80
CA GLN A 133 -8.95 -14.34 11.45
C GLN A 133 -7.66 -13.87 10.73
N ILE A 134 -7.25 -12.61 10.92
CA ILE A 134 -5.96 -12.09 10.43
C ILE A 134 -4.80 -12.88 11.04
N ARG A 135 -4.87 -13.20 12.35
CA ARG A 135 -3.86 -14.02 13.04
C ARG A 135 -3.78 -15.42 12.44
N GLU A 136 -4.92 -16.04 12.17
CA GLU A 136 -4.98 -17.36 11.53
C GLU A 136 -4.32 -17.35 10.16
N CYS A 137 -4.50 -16.27 9.37
CA CYS A 137 -3.84 -16.14 8.08
C CYS A 137 -2.30 -16.14 8.17
N TYR A 138 -1.72 -15.51 9.20
CA TYR A 138 -0.28 -15.59 9.45
C TYR A 138 0.18 -17.02 9.75
N ILE A 139 -0.58 -17.78 10.55
CA ILE A 139 -0.26 -19.18 10.87
C ILE A 139 -0.37 -20.06 9.62
N ILE A 140 -1.48 -19.92 8.88
CA ILE A 140 -1.71 -20.64 7.62
C ILE A 140 -0.56 -20.37 6.65
N LEU A 141 -0.11 -19.10 6.54
CA LEU A 141 1.06 -18.76 5.73
C LEU A 141 2.27 -19.59 6.15
N THR A 142 2.65 -19.60 7.42
CA THR A 142 3.83 -20.36 7.85
C THR A 142 3.67 -21.87 7.76
N ASP A 143 2.45 -22.41 7.89
CA ASP A 143 2.18 -23.84 7.68
C ASP A 143 2.39 -24.26 6.20
N TYR A 144 2.13 -23.35 5.26
CA TYR A 144 2.48 -23.57 3.85
C TYR A 144 3.98 -23.58 3.64
N LEU A 145 4.69 -22.65 4.29
CA LEU A 145 6.12 -22.44 4.09
C LEU A 145 6.97 -23.53 4.76
N MET A 146 6.61 -23.88 5.99
CA MET A 146 7.38 -24.77 6.85
C MET A 146 6.50 -25.88 7.39
N ASN A 147 7.10 -27.05 7.54
CA ASN A 147 6.52 -28.16 8.25
C ASN A 147 7.65 -28.94 8.93
N LYS A 148 7.29 -29.93 9.75
CA LYS A 148 8.27 -30.75 10.48
C LYS A 148 9.30 -31.43 9.57
N ALA A 149 8.95 -31.74 8.33
CA ALA A 149 9.86 -32.37 7.38
C ALA A 149 10.84 -31.38 6.71
N ARG A 150 10.52 -30.08 6.69
CA ARG A 150 11.36 -29.02 6.11
C ARG A 150 12.17 -28.27 7.17
N SER A 151 11.74 -28.32 8.43
CA SER A 151 12.41 -27.64 9.53
C SER A 151 13.61 -28.44 10.02
N HIS A 152 14.70 -27.73 10.28
CA HIS A 152 15.88 -28.20 10.98
C HIS A 152 15.78 -27.93 12.49
N ASN A 153 14.71 -27.29 12.94
CA ASN A 153 14.46 -27.02 14.36
C ASN A 153 13.84 -28.27 15.04
N PRO A 154 14.54 -28.90 16.00
CA PRO A 154 13.98 -30.05 16.73
C PRO A 154 12.76 -29.69 17.59
N GLU A 155 12.58 -28.42 17.95
CA GLU A 155 11.45 -27.89 18.72
C GLU A 155 10.35 -27.27 17.83
N PHE A 156 10.31 -27.63 16.54
CA PHE A 156 9.34 -27.10 15.59
C PHE A 156 7.88 -27.23 16.07
N LYS A 157 7.14 -26.11 16.03
CA LYS A 157 5.71 -26.03 16.29
C LYS A 157 5.03 -25.22 15.17
N ASN A 158 3.93 -25.74 14.63
CA ASN A 158 3.18 -25.09 13.55
C ASN A 158 2.69 -23.68 13.93
N ASP A 159 2.28 -23.48 15.18
CA ASP A 159 1.76 -22.21 15.68
C ASP A 159 2.84 -21.15 15.97
N ASN A 160 4.12 -21.52 15.84
CA ASN A 160 5.24 -20.59 16.04
C ASN A 160 5.56 -19.83 14.74
N PHE A 161 4.64 -18.93 14.36
CA PHE A 161 4.78 -18.07 13.18
C PHE A 161 6.17 -17.44 13.06
N LYS A 162 6.70 -16.93 14.17
CA LYS A 162 7.91 -16.12 14.19
C LYS A 162 9.15 -16.90 13.76
N ASP A 163 9.34 -18.07 14.37
CA ASP A 163 10.50 -18.91 14.11
C ASP A 163 10.36 -19.60 12.77
N ASN A 164 9.14 -20.03 12.41
CA ASN A 164 8.85 -20.67 11.13
C ASN A 164 9.14 -19.74 9.95
N LEU A 165 8.72 -18.47 10.02
CA LEU A 165 9.02 -17.50 8.97
C LEU A 165 10.52 -17.18 8.88
N ALA A 166 11.19 -17.01 10.03
CA ALA A 166 12.62 -16.70 10.05
C ALA A 166 13.45 -17.85 9.45
N GLU A 167 13.12 -19.09 9.78
CA GLU A 167 13.76 -20.29 9.23
C GLU A 167 13.52 -20.40 7.71
N PHE A 168 12.27 -20.24 7.27
CA PHE A 168 11.93 -20.24 5.84
C PHE A 168 12.73 -19.18 5.06
N LEU A 169 12.79 -17.94 5.58
CA LEU A 169 13.51 -16.86 4.92
C LEU A 169 15.02 -17.15 4.85
N ALA A 170 15.61 -17.74 5.90
CA ALA A 170 17.01 -18.15 5.89
C ALA A 170 17.29 -19.22 4.83
N TYR A 171 16.37 -20.17 4.66
CA TYR A 171 16.45 -21.21 3.65
C TYR A 171 16.33 -20.66 2.21
N ILE A 172 15.30 -19.84 1.93
CA ILE A 172 14.99 -19.39 0.58
C ILE A 172 15.88 -18.22 0.11
N LEU A 173 16.44 -17.44 1.04
CA LEU A 173 17.31 -16.31 0.76
C LEU A 173 18.66 -16.48 1.49
N PRO A 174 19.49 -17.48 1.11
CA PRO A 174 20.70 -17.79 1.85
C PRO A 174 21.80 -16.71 1.66
N GLY A 175 22.75 -16.70 2.61
CA GLY A 175 23.97 -15.89 2.56
C GLY A 175 23.80 -14.41 2.93
N LYS A 176 24.93 -13.70 3.06
CA LYS A 176 24.97 -12.28 3.48
C LYS A 176 24.34 -11.33 2.47
N GLN A 177 24.43 -11.63 1.18
CA GLN A 177 23.87 -10.82 0.09
C GLN A 177 22.34 -10.63 0.17
N SER A 178 21.63 -11.53 0.86
CA SER A 178 20.18 -11.45 1.02
C SER A 178 19.76 -11.05 2.44
N GLU A 179 20.72 -10.75 3.32
CA GLU A 179 20.49 -10.48 4.75
C GLU A 179 19.55 -9.31 4.98
N THR A 180 19.82 -8.17 4.33
CA THR A 180 18.96 -6.99 4.43
C THR A 180 17.52 -7.31 4.02
N ARG A 181 17.34 -8.06 2.91
CA ARG A 181 16.01 -8.41 2.40
C ARG A 181 15.26 -9.33 3.36
N ARG A 182 15.93 -10.36 3.89
CA ARG A 182 15.36 -11.24 4.94
C ARG A 182 14.96 -10.44 6.17
N ASN A 183 15.85 -9.58 6.66
CA ASN A 183 15.64 -8.82 7.89
C ASN A 183 14.47 -7.85 7.75
N VAL A 184 14.33 -7.18 6.60
CA VAL A 184 13.20 -6.28 6.35
C VAL A 184 11.88 -7.04 6.32
N ILE A 185 11.78 -8.13 5.53
CA ILE A 185 10.55 -8.94 5.44
C ILE A 185 10.19 -9.51 6.81
N ASN A 186 11.16 -10.10 7.51
CA ASN A 186 10.94 -10.65 8.85
C ASN A 186 10.51 -9.55 9.83
N THR A 187 11.14 -8.38 9.82
CA THR A 187 10.79 -7.29 10.74
C THR A 187 9.35 -6.82 10.54
N ILE A 188 8.93 -6.59 9.30
CA ILE A 188 7.56 -6.19 8.97
C ILE A 188 6.57 -7.24 9.47
N ALA A 189 6.82 -8.50 9.17
CA ALA A 189 5.97 -9.63 9.56
C ALA A 189 5.87 -9.80 11.08
N GLN A 190 7.00 -9.70 11.79
CA GLN A 190 7.07 -9.84 13.25
C GLN A 190 6.35 -8.70 13.97
N LYS A 191 6.49 -7.46 13.46
CA LYS A 191 5.80 -6.29 13.99
C LYS A 191 4.31 -6.34 13.69
N GLY A 192 3.92 -6.75 12.47
CA GLY A 192 2.53 -6.98 12.08
C GLY A 192 1.85 -8.04 12.94
N TRP A 193 2.49 -9.19 13.13
CA TRP A 193 2.02 -10.26 14.03
C TRP A 193 1.82 -9.75 15.46
N LYS A 194 2.81 -9.02 16.01
CA LYS A 194 2.73 -8.48 17.36
C LYS A 194 1.57 -7.49 17.51
N MET A 195 1.47 -6.53 16.58
CA MET A 195 0.39 -5.55 16.57
C MET A 195 -0.97 -6.24 16.51
N ASN A 196 -1.14 -7.20 15.60
CA ASN A 196 -2.41 -7.91 15.46
C ASN A 196 -2.77 -8.70 16.74
N ALA A 197 -1.78 -9.31 17.41
CA ALA A 197 -2.00 -10.02 18.66
C ALA A 197 -2.49 -9.10 19.79
N GLU A 198 -2.08 -7.82 19.80
CA GLU A 198 -2.59 -6.81 20.74
C GLU A 198 -4.05 -6.45 20.46
N LEU A 199 -4.49 -6.46 19.19
CA LEU A 199 -5.88 -6.18 18.81
C LEU A 199 -6.87 -7.26 19.25
N VAL A 200 -6.44 -8.52 19.27
CA VAL A 200 -7.30 -9.65 19.71
C VAL A 200 -7.85 -9.47 21.13
N HIS A 201 -7.10 -8.79 22.00
CA HIS A 201 -7.44 -8.64 23.41
C HIS A 201 -7.89 -7.23 23.79
N LYS A 202 -8.04 -6.33 22.82
CA LYS A 202 -8.38 -4.91 23.05
C LYS A 202 -9.89 -4.71 22.97
N ASP A 203 -10.47 -4.06 23.98
CA ASP A 203 -11.92 -3.78 24.02
C ASP A 203 -12.33 -2.53 23.21
N SER A 204 -11.34 -1.77 22.73
CA SER A 204 -11.49 -0.52 21.96
C SER A 204 -10.92 -0.62 20.54
N VAL A 205 -11.00 -1.80 19.93
CA VAL A 205 -10.57 -2.00 18.53
C VAL A 205 -11.47 -1.19 17.61
N THR A 206 -10.84 -0.44 16.71
CA THR A 206 -11.51 0.33 15.67
C THR A 206 -11.39 -0.36 14.30
N VAL A 207 -12.23 0.04 13.34
CA VAL A 207 -12.09 -0.43 11.95
C VAL A 207 -10.73 -0.07 11.38
N PHE A 208 -10.18 1.10 11.73
CA PHE A 208 -8.86 1.53 11.27
C PHE A 208 -7.73 0.65 11.83
N ASP A 209 -7.84 0.20 13.09
CA ASP A 209 -6.89 -0.77 13.66
C ASP A 209 -6.86 -2.07 12.83
N ILE A 210 -8.03 -2.56 12.42
CA ILE A 210 -8.18 -3.75 11.58
C ILE A 210 -7.64 -3.52 10.16
N LEU A 211 -7.95 -2.39 9.54
CA LEU A 211 -7.43 -2.05 8.21
C LEU A 211 -5.90 -1.99 8.19
N ILE A 212 -5.28 -1.39 9.21
CA ILE A 212 -3.81 -1.35 9.31
C ILE A 212 -3.26 -2.77 9.46
N SER A 213 -3.84 -3.59 10.35
CA SER A 213 -3.41 -4.96 10.57
C SER A 213 -3.52 -5.83 9.30
N PHE A 214 -4.64 -5.69 8.58
CA PHE A 214 -4.92 -6.41 7.34
C PHE A 214 -3.97 -6.00 6.21
N ASN A 215 -3.73 -4.69 6.04
CA ASN A 215 -2.77 -4.18 5.07
C ASN A 215 -1.35 -4.72 5.31
N ILE A 216 -0.92 -4.84 6.57
CA ILE A 216 0.40 -5.42 6.89
C ILE A 216 0.42 -6.91 6.54
N LEU A 217 -0.64 -7.66 6.84
CA LEU A 217 -0.74 -9.08 6.44
C LEU A 217 -0.60 -9.23 4.91
N GLN A 218 -1.33 -8.44 4.13
CA GLN A 218 -1.26 -8.51 2.66
C GLN A 218 0.14 -8.16 2.15
N LEU A 219 0.78 -7.15 2.73
CA LEU A 219 2.16 -6.80 2.38
C LEU A 219 3.11 -7.96 2.65
N VAL A 220 2.95 -8.66 3.78
CA VAL A 220 3.75 -9.84 4.14
C VAL A 220 3.50 -10.97 3.15
N VAL A 221 2.24 -11.33 2.89
CA VAL A 221 1.87 -12.40 1.95
C VAL A 221 2.42 -12.11 0.55
N SER A 222 2.26 -10.88 0.07
CA SER A 222 2.79 -10.42 -1.23
C SER A 222 4.30 -10.48 -1.29
N SER A 223 4.99 -10.01 -0.25
CA SER A 223 6.45 -10.05 -0.17
C SER A 223 6.97 -11.48 -0.20
N VAL A 224 6.35 -12.38 0.56
CA VAL A 224 6.72 -13.80 0.58
C VAL A 224 6.40 -14.47 -0.75
N SER A 225 5.23 -14.22 -1.33
CA SER A 225 4.84 -14.72 -2.67
C SER A 225 5.86 -14.31 -3.73
N ASN A 226 6.27 -13.03 -3.74
CA ASN A 226 7.29 -12.52 -4.66
C ASN A 226 8.67 -13.15 -4.42
N VAL A 227 9.04 -13.45 -3.17
CA VAL A 227 10.28 -14.17 -2.88
C VAL A 227 10.23 -15.61 -3.42
N ILE A 228 9.10 -16.30 -3.26
CA ILE A 228 8.90 -17.67 -3.76
C ILE A 228 8.90 -17.70 -5.28
N VAL A 229 8.05 -16.88 -5.93
CA VAL A 229 8.00 -16.78 -7.38
C VAL A 229 9.36 -16.36 -7.92
N GLY A 230 9.97 -15.35 -7.31
CA GLY A 230 11.29 -14.88 -7.68
C GLY A 230 12.34 -15.97 -7.56
N ASN A 231 12.33 -16.81 -6.53
CA ASN A 231 13.33 -17.87 -6.36
C ASN A 231 13.07 -19.16 -7.15
N ASN A 232 11.80 -19.55 -7.32
CA ASN A 232 11.40 -20.79 -7.98
C ASN A 232 11.12 -20.61 -9.48
N MET A 233 11.08 -19.38 -10.00
CA MET A 233 11.10 -19.10 -11.44
C MET A 233 12.47 -18.55 -11.85
N PRO A 234 13.49 -19.41 -11.98
CA PRO A 234 14.83 -18.96 -12.33
C PRO A 234 14.89 -18.29 -13.72
N PHE A 235 13.94 -18.63 -14.61
CA PHE A 235 13.76 -17.99 -15.91
C PHE A 235 13.43 -16.49 -15.83
N ASN A 236 12.70 -16.04 -14.80
CA ASN A 236 12.36 -14.62 -14.62
C ASN A 236 13.53 -13.78 -14.08
N LYS A 237 14.65 -14.39 -13.66
CA LYS A 237 15.85 -13.67 -13.21
C LYS A 237 16.76 -13.27 -14.38
N ILE A 238 16.44 -13.73 -15.57
CA ILE A 238 17.25 -13.55 -16.77
C ILE A 238 17.03 -12.13 -17.29
N LYS A 239 18.07 -11.31 -17.18
CA LYS A 239 18.09 -9.97 -17.74
C LYS A 239 18.68 -10.01 -19.13
N CYS A 240 17.99 -9.37 -20.09
CA CYS A 240 18.55 -9.12 -21.41
C CYS A 240 19.95 -8.50 -21.26
N PRO A 241 21.02 -9.11 -21.81
CA PRO A 241 22.37 -8.59 -21.67
C PRO A 241 22.51 -7.16 -22.19
N ARG A 242 21.73 -6.82 -23.22
CA ARG A 242 21.72 -5.53 -23.91
C ARG A 242 20.95 -4.44 -23.16
N CYS A 243 19.65 -4.64 -22.88
CA CYS A 243 18.78 -3.60 -22.32
C CYS A 243 18.39 -3.80 -20.85
N LYS A 244 18.85 -4.89 -20.23
CA LYS A 244 18.54 -5.29 -18.84
C LYS A 244 17.06 -5.53 -18.52
N ASN A 245 16.18 -5.51 -19.53
CA ASN A 245 14.78 -5.86 -19.39
C ASN A 245 14.62 -7.37 -19.12
N GLU A 246 13.60 -7.71 -18.32
CA GLU A 246 13.25 -9.08 -17.90
C GLU A 246 12.11 -9.67 -18.77
N ASP A 247 11.49 -8.90 -19.68
CA ASP A 247 10.47 -9.41 -20.60
C ASP A 247 11.10 -10.09 -21.83
N HIS A 248 10.96 -11.41 -21.88
CA HIS A 248 11.55 -12.26 -22.91
C HIS A 248 10.63 -13.43 -23.30
N ILE A 249 10.89 -14.00 -24.48
CA ILE A 249 10.29 -15.24 -24.97
C ILE A 249 11.38 -16.30 -24.93
N MET A 250 11.08 -17.44 -24.29
CA MET A 250 11.94 -18.61 -24.35
C MET A 250 11.52 -19.46 -25.57
N GLN A 251 12.45 -19.72 -26.47
CA GLN A 251 12.24 -20.53 -27.66
C GLN A 251 13.24 -21.68 -27.67
N GLN A 252 12.74 -22.92 -27.76
CA GLN A 252 13.60 -24.08 -27.93
C GLN A 252 14.21 -24.05 -29.34
N ASP A 253 15.52 -24.24 -29.44
CA ASP A 253 16.16 -24.42 -30.75
C ASP A 253 15.67 -25.74 -31.36
N SER A 254 15.32 -25.74 -32.64
CA SER A 254 14.92 -26.95 -33.35
C SER A 254 16.09 -27.91 -33.58
N GLU A 255 17.33 -27.42 -33.51
CA GLU A 255 18.54 -28.20 -33.78
C GLU A 255 19.38 -28.54 -32.53
N SER A 256 19.06 -27.96 -31.37
CA SER A 256 19.72 -28.26 -30.09
C SER A 256 18.72 -28.47 -28.94
N LEU A 257 19.16 -29.07 -27.84
CA LEU A 257 18.37 -29.18 -26.60
C LEU A 257 18.34 -27.87 -25.81
N ASP A 258 18.97 -26.81 -26.33
CA ASP A 258 19.12 -25.53 -25.63
C ASP A 258 17.95 -24.59 -25.91
N TYR A 259 17.72 -23.70 -24.94
CA TYR A 259 16.71 -22.66 -25.03
C TYR A 259 17.36 -21.31 -25.33
N LYS A 260 16.84 -20.62 -26.35
CA LYS A 260 17.20 -19.24 -26.68
C LYS A 260 16.20 -18.26 -26.07
N TYR A 261 16.71 -17.13 -25.62
CA TYR A 261 15.91 -16.05 -25.05
C TYR A 261 15.86 -14.89 -26.03
N ILE A 262 14.64 -14.47 -26.38
CA ILE A 262 14.41 -13.30 -27.24
C ILE A 262 13.81 -12.19 -26.37
N CYS A 263 14.55 -11.10 -26.17
CA CYS A 263 14.03 -9.96 -25.41
C CYS A 263 12.93 -9.24 -26.20
N LYS A 264 11.72 -9.12 -25.62
CA LYS A 264 10.59 -8.46 -26.31
C LYS A 264 10.78 -6.96 -26.51
N ASN A 265 11.60 -6.32 -25.67
CA ASN A 265 11.82 -4.88 -25.72
C ASN A 265 12.83 -4.47 -26.80
N CYS A 266 13.89 -5.25 -27.01
CA CYS A 266 14.98 -4.86 -27.94
C CYS A 266 15.31 -5.90 -29.02
N GLY A 267 14.58 -7.01 -29.06
CA GLY A 267 14.75 -8.10 -30.02
C GLY A 267 16.06 -8.89 -29.88
N TYR A 268 16.88 -8.59 -28.86
CA TYR A 268 18.17 -9.26 -28.68
C TYR A 268 17.97 -10.74 -28.32
N VAL A 269 18.64 -11.60 -29.08
CA VAL A 269 18.66 -13.05 -28.88
C VAL A 269 19.91 -13.42 -28.10
N PHE A 270 19.76 -14.21 -27.05
CA PHE A 270 20.88 -14.66 -26.22
C PHE A 270 20.58 -16.00 -25.56
N ASP A 271 21.66 -16.72 -25.25
CA ASP A 271 21.58 -18.04 -24.65
C ASP A 271 21.91 -17.94 -23.16
N VAL A 272 21.24 -18.77 -22.36
CA VAL A 272 21.50 -18.87 -20.92
C VAL A 272 21.70 -20.34 -20.58
N PRO A 273 22.91 -20.75 -20.14
CA PRO A 273 23.16 -22.12 -19.74
C PRO A 273 22.20 -22.56 -18.63
N LEU A 274 21.61 -23.76 -18.73
CA LEU A 274 20.71 -24.32 -17.70
C LEU A 274 21.33 -24.32 -16.29
N ASP A 275 22.63 -24.58 -16.21
CA ASP A 275 23.39 -24.56 -14.95
C ASP A 275 23.50 -23.16 -14.33
N SER A 276 23.34 -22.10 -15.12
CA SER A 276 23.29 -20.72 -14.62
C SER A 276 21.89 -20.28 -14.17
N ILE A 277 20.87 -21.05 -14.54
CA ILE A 277 19.46 -20.84 -14.22
C ILE A 277 19.13 -21.57 -12.91
N ILE A 278 19.53 -22.84 -12.82
CA ILE A 278 19.33 -23.66 -11.64
C ILE A 278 20.47 -23.36 -10.66
N LYS A 279 20.20 -22.58 -9.60
CA LYS A 279 21.15 -22.51 -8.49
C LYS A 279 21.33 -23.92 -7.92
N GLU A 280 22.57 -24.41 -7.86
CA GLU A 280 22.90 -25.55 -7.00
C GLU A 280 22.34 -25.27 -5.60
N ILE A 281 21.48 -26.16 -5.12
CA ILE A 281 20.86 -26.11 -3.80
C ILE A 281 21.89 -26.54 -2.75
#